data_AF-X1E3V8-F1
#
_entry.id   AF-X1E3V8-F1
#
_cell.length_a   1.000
_cell.length_b   1.000
_cell.length_c   1.000
_cell.angle_alpha   90.00
_cell.angle_beta   90.00
_cell.angle_gamma   90.00
#
_symmetry.space_group_name_H-M   'P 1'
#
loop_
_entity.id
_entity.type
_entity.pdbx_description
1 polymer ?
#
loop_
_entity_poly.entity_id
_entity_poly.type
_entity_poly.pdbx_seq_one_letter_code
_entity_poly.pdbx_strand_id
1 'polypeptide(L)'
;MLPELQKLIDSAVRGKAFFKPTDIFNEGFLLKILFQFAIDNPEVSYNSDKVDLVMSHSPETKFFCEGQLYTHFRHQLDSELYEKDTHADGIIGHFTIQEGTKTRIIANPDARQFVVIEAKLNARLSPGVKNAPTYDQAARNIACIA
;
A
#
# COMPACT_ATOMS: atom_id res chain seq x y z
N MET A 1 22.17 -8.70 -4.19
CA MET A 1 22.07 -7.46 -3.39
C MET A 1 23.39 -6.71 -3.47
N LEU A 2 23.37 -5.41 -3.77
CA LEU A 2 24.59 -4.60 -3.85
C LEU A 2 25.27 -4.57 -2.46
N PRO A 3 26.56 -4.92 -2.32
CA PRO A 3 27.24 -5.00 -1.01
C PRO A 3 27.13 -3.72 -0.16
N GLU A 4 27.10 -2.55 -0.80
CA GLU A 4 26.94 -1.27 -0.11
C GLU A 4 25.55 -1.07 0.51
N LEU A 5 24.50 -1.60 -0.13
CA LEU A 5 23.14 -1.54 0.41
C LEU A 5 23.03 -2.38 1.69
N GLN A 6 23.63 -3.57 1.70
CA GLN A 6 23.66 -4.43 2.89
C GLN A 6 24.37 -3.73 4.06
N LYS A 7 25.53 -3.11 3.81
CA LYS A 7 26.25 -2.35 4.85
C LYS A 7 25.42 -1.21 5.41
N LEU A 8 24.68 -0.50 4.57
CA LEU A 8 23.81 0.60 4.98
C LEU A 8 22.68 0.10 5.91
N ILE A 9 22.00 -0.97 5.52
CA ILE A 9 20.95 -1.62 6.34
C ILE A 9 21.54 -2.12 7.66
N ASP A 10 22.66 -2.85 7.63
CA ASP A 10 23.32 -3.38 8.82
C ASP A 10 23.72 -2.27 9.80
N SER A 11 24.18 -1.12 9.29
CA SER A 11 24.53 0.02 10.13
C SER A 11 23.33 0.58 10.87
N ALA A 12 22.16 0.65 10.21
CA ALA A 12 20.92 1.13 10.83
C ALA A 12 20.42 0.15 11.89
N VAL A 13 20.41 -1.15 11.58
CA VAL A 13 20.01 -2.22 12.52
C VAL A 13 20.89 -2.24 13.77
N ARG A 14 22.20 -2.02 13.62
CA ARG A 14 23.17 -2.06 14.72
C ARG A 14 23.30 -0.74 15.48
N GLY A 15 22.52 0.29 15.15
CA GLY A 15 22.60 1.61 15.78
C GLY A 15 23.91 2.35 15.50
N LYS A 16 24.55 2.07 14.36
CA LYS A 16 25.82 2.69 13.91
C LYS A 16 25.64 3.56 12.66
N ALA A 17 24.42 3.69 12.16
CA ALA A 17 24.11 4.54 11.01
C ALA A 17 24.39 6.01 11.32
N PHE A 18 24.87 6.74 10.30
CA PHE A 18 25.04 8.20 10.35
C PHE A 18 23.71 8.95 10.06
N PHE A 19 22.61 8.22 9.92
CA PHE A 19 21.26 8.69 9.63
C PHE A 19 20.26 8.01 10.57
N LYS A 20 19.02 8.49 10.61
CA LYS A 20 18.01 7.92 11.51
C LYS A 20 17.51 6.60 10.90
N PRO A 21 17.40 5.50 11.66
CA PRO A 21 16.89 4.24 11.11
C PRO A 21 15.54 4.36 10.41
N THR A 22 14.67 5.28 10.85
CA THR A 22 13.37 5.58 10.23
C THR A 22 13.47 6.14 8.81
N ASP A 23 14.64 6.66 8.40
CA ASP A 23 14.84 7.13 7.02
C ASP A 23 14.82 5.96 6.03
N ILE A 24 15.15 4.75 6.48
CA ILE A 24 15.03 3.51 5.67
C ILE A 24 13.92 2.58 6.16
N PHE A 25 13.62 2.53 7.46
CA PHE A 25 12.59 1.68 8.05
C PHE A 25 11.29 2.47 8.31
N ASN A 26 10.79 3.15 7.28
CA ASN A 26 9.47 3.81 7.32
C ASN A 26 8.34 2.86 6.92
N GLU A 27 7.10 3.34 7.02
CA GLU A 27 5.87 2.66 6.64
C GLU A 27 5.98 1.95 5.29
N GLY A 28 6.40 2.72 4.27
CA GLY A 28 6.47 2.23 2.90
C GLY A 28 7.54 1.15 2.72
N PHE A 29 8.66 1.20 3.45
CA PHE A 29 9.68 0.16 3.40
C PHE A 29 9.22 -1.12 4.11
N LEU A 30 8.61 -1.00 5.28
CA LEU A 30 8.09 -2.17 6.01
C LEU A 30 6.97 -2.85 5.23
N LEU A 31 6.11 -2.08 4.55
CA LEU A 31 5.09 -2.63 3.66
C LEU A 31 5.69 -3.41 2.49
N LYS A 32 6.79 -2.91 1.89
CA LYS A 32 7.52 -3.64 0.84
C LYS A 32 8.09 -4.96 1.35
N ILE A 33 8.64 -4.98 2.57
CA ILE A 33 9.08 -6.24 3.21
C ILE A 33 7.90 -7.19 3.38
N LEU A 34 6.76 -6.70 3.88
CA LEU A 34 5.57 -7.51 4.08
C LEU A 34 5.05 -8.10 2.76
N PHE A 35 5.00 -7.30 1.69
CA PHE A 35 4.63 -7.77 0.36
C PHE A 35 5.59 -8.82 -0.17
N GLN A 36 6.90 -8.58 -0.04
CA GLN A 36 7.90 -9.57 -0.45
C GLN A 36 7.74 -10.88 0.31
N PHE A 37 7.55 -10.81 1.64
CA PHE A 37 7.28 -11.99 2.46
C PHE A 37 6.02 -12.73 2.01
N ALA A 38 4.93 -12.01 1.69
CA ALA A 38 3.69 -12.62 1.21
C ALA A 38 3.85 -13.33 -0.15
N ILE A 39 4.61 -12.73 -1.06
CA ILE A 39 4.92 -13.29 -2.37
C ILE A 39 5.77 -14.56 -2.22
N ASP A 40 6.75 -14.54 -1.31
CA ASP A 40 7.67 -15.66 -1.10
C ASP A 40 7.05 -16.81 -0.30
N ASN A 41 5.95 -16.56 0.43
CA ASN A 41 5.29 -17.53 1.32
C ASN A 41 3.76 -17.56 1.07
N PRO A 42 3.30 -17.91 -0.14
CA PRO A 42 1.88 -17.86 -0.51
C PRO A 42 1.01 -18.84 0.28
N GLU A 43 1.59 -19.89 0.87
CA GLU A 43 0.93 -20.88 1.70
C GLU A 43 0.64 -20.42 3.14
N VAL A 44 1.25 -19.30 3.56
CA VAL A 44 1.00 -18.74 4.89
C VAL A 44 -0.42 -18.19 4.93
N SER A 45 -1.34 -19.01 5.42
CA SER A 45 -2.71 -18.62 5.73
C SER A 45 -2.72 -17.80 7.01
N TYR A 46 -2.98 -16.50 6.87
CA TYR A 46 -3.24 -15.61 7.98
C TYR A 46 -4.68 -15.84 8.45
N ASN A 47 -4.88 -16.90 9.26
CA ASN A 47 -6.20 -17.26 9.75
C ASN A 47 -6.60 -16.36 10.93
N SER A 48 -7.82 -15.83 10.81
CA SER A 48 -8.63 -14.88 11.61
C SER A 48 -8.51 -14.76 13.13
N ASP A 49 -7.66 -15.50 13.83
CA ASP A 49 -7.58 -15.39 15.29
C ASP A 49 -6.56 -14.35 15.78
N LYS A 50 -5.59 -13.92 14.95
CA LYS A 50 -4.59 -12.91 15.40
C LYS A 50 -4.16 -11.82 14.42
N VAL A 51 -4.23 -11.99 13.11
CA VAL A 51 -4.11 -10.89 12.15
C VAL A 51 -4.73 -11.40 10.84
N ASP A 52 -5.92 -10.91 10.45
CA ASP A 52 -6.43 -11.09 9.09
C ASP A 52 -5.64 -10.18 8.16
N LEU A 53 -4.42 -10.57 7.85
CA LEU A 53 -3.76 -10.07 6.67
C LEU A 53 -4.50 -10.71 5.50
N VAL A 54 -5.34 -9.93 4.81
CA VAL A 54 -5.97 -10.28 3.52
C VAL A 54 -4.86 -10.40 2.47
N MET A 55 -3.98 -11.38 2.65
CA MET A 55 -2.86 -11.73 1.80
C MET A 55 -3.01 -13.14 1.25
N SER A 56 -4.13 -13.83 1.54
CA SER A 56 -4.60 -14.89 0.64
C SER A 56 -4.83 -14.26 -0.73
N HIS A 57 -4.07 -14.71 -1.71
CA HIS A 57 -4.07 -14.15 -3.03
C HIS A 57 -4.15 -15.26 -4.07
N SER A 58 -4.82 -14.95 -5.18
CA SER A 58 -4.82 -15.85 -6.33
C SER A 58 -3.43 -15.85 -7.00
N PRO A 59 -3.06 -16.89 -7.77
CA PRO A 59 -1.79 -16.90 -8.53
C PRO A 59 -1.62 -15.72 -9.51
N GLU A 60 -2.70 -15.05 -9.89
CA GLU A 60 -2.69 -13.90 -10.82
C GLU A 60 -2.65 -12.54 -10.10
N THR A 61 -2.59 -12.56 -8.78
CA THR A 61 -2.59 -11.36 -7.96
C THR A 61 -1.27 -10.62 -8.09
N LYS A 62 -1.35 -9.32 -8.30
CA LYS A 62 -0.21 -8.41 -8.32
C LYS A 62 -0.13 -7.65 -7.01
N PHE A 63 1.09 -7.32 -6.62
CA PHE A 63 1.41 -6.45 -5.50
C PHE A 63 2.08 -5.20 -6.05
N PHE A 64 1.65 -4.02 -5.60
CA PHE A 64 2.26 -2.76 -6.01
C PHE A 64 2.22 -1.74 -4.89
N CYS A 65 3.33 -1.07 -4.64
CA CYS A 65 3.41 0.01 -3.64
C CYS A 65 3.28 1.38 -4.31
N GLU A 66 2.81 2.38 -3.56
CA GLU A 66 2.75 3.79 -4.00
C GLU A 66 1.88 4.00 -5.26
N GLY A 67 0.80 3.23 -5.38
CA GLY A 67 -0.14 3.32 -6.50
C GLY A 67 -1.08 4.52 -6.39
N GLN A 68 -1.48 5.08 -7.53
CA GLN A 68 -2.45 6.17 -7.61
C GLN A 68 -3.82 5.66 -8.04
N LEU A 69 -4.80 5.88 -7.17
CA LEU A 69 -6.22 5.60 -7.40
C LEU A 69 -6.93 6.88 -7.82
N TYR A 70 -7.57 6.85 -8.98
CA TYR A 70 -8.28 8.02 -9.49
C TYR A 70 -9.58 8.23 -8.75
N THR A 71 -9.86 9.48 -8.42
CA THR A 71 -11.17 9.88 -7.90
C THR A 71 -12.08 10.33 -9.04
N HIS A 72 -13.37 10.00 -8.93
CA HIS A 72 -14.37 10.46 -9.88
C HIS A 72 -14.52 11.99 -9.87
N PHE A 73 -14.14 12.64 -8.77
CA PHE A 73 -14.30 14.08 -8.59
C PHE A 73 -13.16 14.93 -9.16
N ARG A 74 -12.10 14.31 -9.73
CA ARG A 74 -10.91 15.04 -10.21
C ARG A 74 -11.23 16.06 -11.30
N HIS A 75 -12.23 15.78 -12.13
CA HIS A 75 -12.60 16.62 -13.27
C HIS A 75 -13.48 17.82 -12.89
N GLN A 76 -13.87 17.93 -11.62
CA GLN A 76 -14.73 19.01 -11.14
C GLN A 76 -13.89 20.09 -10.44
N LEU A 77 -12.89 20.66 -11.13
CA LEU A 77 -11.88 21.56 -10.52
C LEU A 77 -12.49 22.77 -9.78
N ASP A 78 -13.62 23.29 -10.27
CA ASP A 78 -14.34 24.42 -9.68
C ASP A 78 -15.51 23.99 -8.77
N SER A 79 -15.65 22.68 -8.51
CA SER A 79 -16.69 22.12 -7.65
C SER A 79 -16.22 21.98 -6.21
N GLU A 80 -17.14 22.20 -5.28
CA GLU A 80 -16.94 21.88 -3.87
C GLU A 80 -16.66 20.40 -3.62
N LEU A 81 -16.97 19.53 -4.60
CA LEU A 81 -16.72 18.09 -4.53
C LEU A 81 -15.32 17.67 -5.00
N TYR A 82 -14.50 18.61 -5.50
CA TYR A 82 -13.16 18.29 -6.04
C TYR A 82 -12.34 17.45 -5.05
N GLU A 83 -11.79 16.33 -5.52
CA GLU A 83 -10.83 15.52 -4.78
C GLU A 83 -9.59 15.26 -5.62
N LYS A 84 -8.45 15.08 -4.96
CA LYS A 84 -7.23 14.59 -5.61
C LYS A 84 -7.27 13.08 -5.71
N ASP A 85 -6.45 12.52 -6.59
CA ASP A 85 -6.20 11.09 -6.58
C ASP A 85 -5.67 10.65 -5.22
N THR A 86 -6.07 9.45 -4.82
CA THR A 86 -5.56 8.83 -3.61
C THR A 86 -4.24 8.15 -3.92
N HIS A 87 -3.23 8.46 -3.13
CA HIS A 87 -1.98 7.71 -3.08
C HIS A 87 -2.14 6.58 -2.08
N ALA A 88 -2.16 5.35 -2.59
CA ALA A 88 -2.20 4.15 -1.77
C ALA A 88 -0.77 3.70 -1.46
N ASP A 89 -0.50 3.37 -0.19
CA ASP A 89 0.81 2.84 0.21
C ASP A 89 1.05 1.47 -0.44
N GLY A 90 -0.01 0.65 -0.56
CA GLY A 90 0.03 -0.64 -1.24
C GLY A 90 -1.29 -1.05 -1.88
N ILE A 91 -1.22 -1.86 -2.93
CA ILE A 91 -2.35 -2.42 -3.66
C ILE A 91 -2.06 -3.89 -3.95
N ILE A 92 -3.04 -4.75 -3.68
CA ILE A 92 -3.01 -6.18 -3.93
C ILE A 92 -4.23 -6.57 -4.76
N GLY A 93 -4.05 -7.21 -5.91
CA GLY A 93 -5.18 -7.77 -6.66
C GLY A 93 -4.98 -7.86 -8.16
N HIS A 94 -6.10 -7.90 -8.88
CA HIS A 94 -6.14 -7.97 -10.33
C HIS A 94 -6.26 -6.57 -10.92
N PHE A 95 -5.13 -6.00 -11.30
CA PHE A 95 -5.08 -4.66 -11.88
C PHE A 95 -4.01 -4.53 -12.97
N THR A 96 -4.07 -3.39 -13.66
CA THR A 96 -3.04 -2.92 -14.58
C THR A 96 -2.54 -1.55 -14.15
N ILE A 97 -1.28 -1.27 -14.47
CA ILE A 97 -0.74 0.09 -14.41
C ILE A 97 -1.06 0.71 -15.76
N GLN A 98 -1.73 1.86 -15.78
CA GLN A 98 -2.13 2.50 -17.03
C GLN A 98 -0.89 2.84 -17.87
N GLU A 99 -0.96 2.52 -19.16
CA GLU A 99 0.06 2.88 -20.14
C GLU A 99 0.35 4.39 -20.12
N GLY A 100 1.63 4.75 -20.22
CA GLY A 100 2.08 6.14 -20.13
C GLY A 100 2.17 6.69 -18.70
N THR A 101 1.84 5.89 -17.68
CA THR A 101 2.00 6.25 -16.27
C THR A 101 2.91 5.25 -15.56
N LYS A 102 3.47 5.64 -14.41
CA LYS A 102 4.27 4.73 -13.57
C LYS A 102 3.50 4.11 -12.41
N THR A 103 2.41 4.73 -12.00
CA THR A 103 1.74 4.41 -10.73
C THR A 103 0.22 4.40 -10.84
N ARG A 104 -0.37 4.79 -11.97
CA ARG A 104 -1.84 4.86 -12.07
C ARG A 104 -2.42 3.46 -12.17
N ILE A 105 -3.30 3.11 -11.23
CA ILE A 105 -3.87 1.77 -11.15
C ILE A 105 -5.28 1.75 -11.73
N ILE A 106 -5.54 0.73 -12.55
CA ILE A 106 -6.85 0.42 -13.11
C ILE A 106 -7.19 -1.01 -12.70
N ALA A 107 -8.25 -1.18 -11.91
CA ALA A 107 -8.78 -2.50 -11.59
C ALA A 107 -9.27 -3.18 -12.89
N ASN A 108 -8.96 -4.46 -13.05
CA ASN A 108 -9.42 -5.20 -14.23
C ASN A 108 -10.96 -5.35 -14.19
N PRO A 109 -11.66 -5.35 -15.33
CA PRO A 109 -13.12 -5.50 -15.37
C PRO A 109 -13.65 -6.79 -14.71
N ASP A 110 -12.83 -7.84 -14.69
CA ASP A 110 -13.08 -9.16 -14.11
C ASP A 110 -12.34 -9.38 -12.78
N ALA A 111 -11.86 -8.31 -12.15
CA ALA A 111 -11.14 -8.38 -10.89
C ALA A 111 -11.99 -9.05 -9.79
N ARG A 112 -11.44 -10.11 -9.19
CA ARG A 112 -12.03 -10.81 -8.04
C ARG A 112 -11.39 -10.42 -6.71
N GLN A 113 -10.29 -9.68 -6.78
CA GLN A 113 -9.56 -9.16 -5.64
C GLN A 113 -9.01 -7.78 -6.01
N PHE A 114 -9.27 -6.80 -5.16
CA PHE A 114 -8.68 -5.46 -5.24
C PHE A 114 -8.65 -4.86 -3.83
N VAL A 115 -7.51 -4.98 -3.17
CA VAL A 115 -7.26 -4.55 -1.80
C VAL A 115 -6.36 -3.32 -1.85
N VAL A 116 -6.77 -2.27 -1.15
CA VAL A 116 -6.03 -1.02 -1.00
C VAL A 116 -5.52 -0.96 0.43
N ILE A 117 -4.24 -0.69 0.62
CA ILE A 117 -3.56 -0.68 1.90
C ILE A 117 -3.05 0.73 2.20
N GLU A 118 -3.40 1.21 3.39
CA GLU A 118 -2.77 2.35 4.03
C GLU A 118 -1.90 1.84 5.19
N ALA A 119 -0.60 2.14 5.14
CA ALA A 119 0.37 1.79 6.16
C ALA A 119 0.60 2.99 7.09
N LYS A 120 0.69 2.72 8.39
CA LYS A 120 0.99 3.73 9.43
C LYS A 120 1.88 3.13 10.51
N LEU A 121 2.85 3.89 10.99
CA LEU A 121 3.59 3.60 12.21
C LEU A 121 3.29 4.69 13.24
N ASN A 122 2.65 4.33 14.35
CA ASN A 122 2.31 5.27 15.44
C ASN A 122 1.53 6.52 14.99
N ALA A 123 0.78 6.41 13.89
CA ALA A 123 0.00 7.50 13.30
C ALA A 123 -1.43 7.06 13.04
N ARG A 124 -2.34 8.02 12.91
CA ARG A 124 -3.73 7.76 12.54
C ARG A 124 -3.85 7.45 11.05
N LEU A 125 -4.81 6.60 10.69
CA LEU A 125 -5.23 6.43 9.30
C LEU A 125 -5.79 7.74 8.75
N SER A 126 -5.72 7.92 7.42
CA SER A 126 -6.28 9.08 6.74
C SER A 126 -7.78 9.19 7.02
N PRO A 127 -8.32 10.39 7.29
CA PRO A 127 -9.76 10.56 7.50
C PRO A 127 -10.59 10.28 6.25
N GLY A 128 -9.95 10.17 5.08
CA GLY A 128 -10.61 9.91 3.79
C GLY A 128 -10.76 11.15 2.95
N VAL A 129 -11.78 11.14 2.09
CA VAL A 129 -12.14 12.31 1.30
C VAL A 129 -12.68 13.40 2.22
N LYS A 130 -12.33 14.65 1.91
CA LYS A 130 -12.70 15.82 2.70
C LYS A 130 -13.98 16.49 2.17
N ASN A 131 -14.11 16.51 0.86
CA ASN A 131 -15.07 17.30 0.10
C ASN A 131 -16.32 16.49 -0.32
N ALA A 132 -16.23 15.16 -0.24
CA ALA A 132 -17.35 14.25 -0.51
C ALA A 132 -17.59 13.30 0.68
N PRO A 133 -18.03 13.78 1.87
CA PRO A 133 -18.00 13.02 3.12
C PRO A 133 -18.87 11.74 3.14
N THR A 134 -19.75 11.56 2.16
CA THR A 134 -20.58 10.35 1.99
C THR A 134 -19.97 9.35 1.01
N TYR A 135 -18.76 9.59 0.51
CA TYR A 135 -18.08 8.75 -0.48
C TYR A 135 -16.79 8.21 0.11
N ASP A 136 -16.64 6.88 0.13
CA ASP A 136 -15.35 6.26 0.43
C ASP A 136 -14.66 5.87 -0.87
N GLN A 137 -13.49 6.46 -1.14
CA GLN A 137 -12.69 6.12 -2.31
C GLN A 137 -12.11 4.70 -2.23
N ALA A 138 -11.97 4.15 -1.02
CA ALA A 138 -11.65 2.77 -0.75
C ALA A 138 -12.37 2.29 0.53
N ALA A 139 -12.93 1.08 0.50
CA ALA A 139 -13.48 0.45 1.69
C ALA A 139 -12.35 0.14 2.70
N ARG A 140 -12.63 0.34 4.00
CA ARG A 140 -11.60 0.30 5.05
C ARG A 140 -11.77 -0.91 5.94
N ASN A 141 -10.76 -1.78 5.94
CA ASN A 141 -10.55 -2.79 6.97
C ASN A 141 -9.23 -2.48 7.68
N ILE A 142 -9.20 -2.58 9.01
CA ILE A 142 -8.00 -2.30 9.80
C ILE A 142 -7.44 -3.64 10.29
N ALA A 143 -6.25 -3.99 9.82
CA ALA A 143 -5.45 -5.08 10.38
C ALA A 143 -4.28 -4.48 11.17
N CYS A 144 -4.12 -4.88 12.43
CA CYS A 144 -3.00 -4.47 13.27
C CYS A 144 -1.98 -5.61 13.33
N ILE A 145 -0.74 -5.31 12.97
CA ILE A 145 0.40 -6.22 13.16
C ILE A 145 1.21 -5.62 14.30
N ALA A 146 1.32 -6.35 15.41
CA ALA A 146 2.08 -5.95 16.60
C ALA A 146 3.28 -6.86 16.80
#